data_AF-A0A7S7RP95-F1
#
_entry.id   AF-A0A7S7RP95-F1
#
_cell.length_a   1.000
_cell.length_b   1.000
_cell.length_c   1.000
_cell.angle_alpha   90.00
_cell.angle_beta   90.00
_cell.angle_gamma   90.00
#
_symmetry.space_group_name_H-M   'P 1'
#
loop_
_entity.id
_entity.type
_entity.pdbx_description
1 polymer ?
#
loop_
_entity_poly.entity_id
_entity_poly.type
_entity_poly.pdbx_seq_one_letter_code
_entity_poly.pdbx_strand_id
1 'polypeptide(L)'
;MFNFLSGMDLFNQHTNKDAIKNILAVLMIVVVKADDKVSVKEQNKVLSFYKNEFGMDTDATEKLFDSVKHDDATFHSSLAELKIILQDDITAKAKALHHLNGVMYCDGSVNVECDLFEDIRKFLI
;
A
#
# COMPACT_ATOMS: atom_id res chain seq x y z
N MET A 1 -2.47 9.84 18.37
CA MET A 1 -1.67 8.74 18.93
C MET A 1 -1.37 7.70 17.82
N PHE A 2 -0.67 8.09 16.75
CA PHE A 2 -0.43 7.24 15.57
C PHE A 2 1.05 7.14 15.13
N ASN A 3 1.98 7.88 15.76
CA ASN A 3 3.42 7.81 15.47
C ASN A 3 4.10 6.49 15.93
N PHE A 4 3.37 5.57 16.57
CA PHE A 4 3.95 4.32 17.06
C PHE A 4 4.14 3.28 15.94
N LEU A 5 3.33 3.34 14.89
CA LEU A 5 3.33 2.33 13.83
C LEU A 5 4.47 2.51 12.81
N SER A 6 4.98 3.73 12.62
CA SER A 6 5.99 4.04 11.60
C SER A 6 7.42 3.58 11.93
N GLY A 7 7.65 2.99 13.10
CA GLY A 7 8.98 2.54 13.56
C GLY A 7 9.12 1.04 13.82
N MET A 8 8.04 0.26 13.74
CA MET A 8 8.08 -1.18 13.92
C MET A 8 8.17 -1.87 12.57
N ASP A 9 9.18 -2.70 12.32
CA ASP A 9 9.35 -3.49 11.08
C ASP A 9 8.36 -4.68 11.02
N LEU A 10 7.07 -4.36 11.18
CA LEU A 10 6.00 -5.31 11.51
C LEU A 10 5.69 -6.24 10.34
N PHE A 11 5.75 -5.72 9.11
CA PHE A 11 5.53 -6.55 7.91
C PHE A 11 6.70 -7.48 7.62
N ASN A 12 7.94 -7.03 7.82
CA ASN A 12 9.13 -7.84 7.56
C ASN A 12 9.30 -9.00 8.57
N GLN A 13 8.68 -8.89 9.74
CA GLN A 13 8.62 -9.94 10.75
C GLN A 13 7.43 -10.91 10.57
N HIS A 14 6.49 -10.59 9.68
CA HIS A 14 5.30 -11.41 9.46
C HIS A 14 5.64 -12.69 8.67
N THR A 15 4.97 -13.80 8.97
CA THR A 15 5.18 -15.10 8.28
C THR A 15 4.89 -15.01 6.78
N ASN A 16 3.86 -14.23 6.43
CA ASN A 16 3.44 -13.96 5.05
C ASN A 16 4.04 -12.67 4.45
N LYS A 17 5.22 -12.22 4.91
CA LYS A 17 5.80 -10.92 4.51
C LYS A 17 5.87 -10.69 3.00
N ASP A 18 6.22 -11.71 2.22
CA ASP A 18 6.36 -11.56 0.76
C ASP A 18 5.00 -11.40 0.07
N ALA A 19 3.98 -12.11 0.54
CA ALA A 19 2.61 -11.93 0.07
C ALA A 19 2.10 -10.54 0.43
N ILE A 20 2.28 -10.11 1.69
CA ILE A 20 1.89 -8.76 2.15
C ILE A 20 2.59 -7.68 1.31
N LYS A 21 3.90 -7.80 1.08
CA LYS A 21 4.69 -6.87 0.25
C LYS A 21 4.11 -6.73 -1.14
N ASN A 22 3.86 -7.85 -1.82
CA ASN A 22 3.35 -7.86 -3.19
C ASN A 22 1.92 -7.33 -3.28
N ILE A 23 1.06 -7.71 -2.33
CA ILE A 23 -0.31 -7.23 -2.27
C ILE A 23 -0.35 -5.72 -2.01
N LEU A 24 0.41 -5.23 -1.02
CA LEU A 24 0.50 -3.79 -0.77
C LEU A 24 1.07 -3.05 -1.98
N ALA A 25 1.88 -3.70 -2.81
CA ALA A 25 2.42 -3.07 -4.02
C ALA A 25 1.31 -2.88 -5.03
N VAL A 26 0.53 -3.93 -5.28
CA VAL A 26 -0.65 -3.84 -6.12
C VAL A 26 -1.58 -2.75 -5.60
N LEU A 27 -1.95 -2.77 -4.33
CA LEU A 27 -2.89 -1.80 -3.77
C LEU A 27 -2.38 -0.36 -3.87
N MET A 28 -1.18 -0.08 -3.37
CA MET A 28 -0.64 1.30 -3.34
C MET A 28 -0.36 1.84 -4.73
N ILE A 29 0.13 1.02 -5.65
CA ILE A 29 0.47 1.46 -7.00
C ILE A 29 -0.79 1.64 -7.85
N VAL A 30 -1.78 0.74 -7.75
CA VAL A 30 -3.07 0.88 -8.44
C VAL A 30 -3.79 2.14 -8.01
N VAL A 31 -3.76 2.42 -6.71
CA VAL A 31 -4.34 3.63 -6.12
C VAL A 31 -3.68 4.90 -6.66
N VAL A 32 -2.35 4.98 -6.65
CA VAL A 32 -1.59 6.14 -7.16
C VAL A 32 -1.71 6.31 -8.67
N LYS A 33 -1.99 5.23 -9.40
CA LYS A 33 -2.21 5.26 -10.84
C LYS A 33 -3.68 5.46 -11.20
N ALA A 34 -4.60 5.60 -10.23
CA ALA A 34 -6.03 5.57 -10.49
C ALA A 34 -6.52 6.77 -11.32
N ASP A 35 -5.81 7.89 -11.28
CA ASP A 35 -6.15 9.11 -12.04
C ASP A 35 -5.26 9.34 -13.29
N ASP A 36 -4.47 8.31 -13.68
CA ASP A 36 -3.45 8.35 -14.74
C ASP A 36 -2.38 9.46 -14.58
N LYS A 37 -2.27 10.08 -13.40
CA LYS A 37 -1.36 11.19 -13.13
C LYS A 37 -0.55 10.96 -11.86
N VAL A 38 0.41 10.05 -11.96
CA VAL A 38 1.40 9.85 -10.89
C VAL A 38 2.30 11.08 -10.74
N SER A 39 2.23 11.74 -9.59
CA SER A 39 3.17 12.77 -9.19
C SER A 39 4.47 12.16 -8.64
N VAL A 40 5.56 12.91 -8.78
CA VAL A 40 6.86 12.55 -8.18
C VAL A 40 6.75 12.39 -6.65
N LYS A 41 5.79 13.08 -6.02
CA LYS A 41 5.56 12.97 -4.57
C LYS A 41 4.96 11.63 -4.19
N GLU A 42 3.92 11.15 -4.89
CA GLU A 42 3.34 9.83 -4.63
C GLU A 42 4.34 8.72 -4.91
N GLN A 43 5.06 8.81 -6.03
CA GLN A 43 6.08 7.83 -6.36
C GLN A 43 7.14 7.76 -5.25
N ASN A 44 7.68 8.91 -4.81
CA ASN A 44 8.63 8.96 -3.70
C ASN A 44 8.05 8.43 -2.38
N LYS A 45 6.75 8.59 -2.16
CA LYS A 45 6.07 8.09 -0.97
C LYS A 45 5.99 6.55 -0.99
N VAL A 46 5.63 5.97 -2.13
CA VAL A 46 5.64 4.52 -2.35
C VAL A 46 7.06 3.97 -2.20
N LEU A 47 8.06 4.59 -2.83
CA LEU A 47 9.47 4.19 -2.70
C LEU A 47 9.94 4.21 -1.25
N SER A 48 9.62 5.28 -0.51
CA SER A 48 9.98 5.42 0.90
C SER A 48 9.32 4.37 1.77
N PHE A 49 8.07 3.99 1.47
CA PHE A 49 7.36 2.92 2.17
C PHE A 49 8.10 1.59 2.03
N TYR A 50 8.39 1.15 0.80
CA TYR A 50 9.08 -0.14 0.58
C TYR A 50 10.48 -0.20 1.17
N LYS A 51 11.20 0.92 1.10
CA LYS A 51 12.51 1.03 1.73
C LYS A 51 12.42 0.86 3.25
N ASN A 52 11.46 1.51 3.89
CA ASN A 52 11.34 1.52 5.35
C ASN A 52 10.73 0.22 5.91
N GLU A 53 9.77 -0.37 5.20
CA GLU A 53 8.95 -1.49 5.69
C GLU A 53 9.43 -2.86 5.21
N PHE A 54 10.22 -2.90 4.14
CA PHE A 54 10.73 -4.13 3.55
C PHE A 54 12.23 -4.09 3.25
N GLY A 55 12.91 -2.98 3.56
CA GLY A 55 14.34 -2.82 3.31
C GLY A 55 14.71 -2.86 1.83
N MET A 56 13.76 -2.58 0.93
CA MET A 56 14.03 -2.63 -0.51
C MET A 56 14.90 -1.46 -0.97
N ASP A 57 15.77 -1.72 -1.94
CA ASP A 57 16.50 -0.67 -2.62
C ASP A 57 15.59 0.10 -3.60
N THR A 58 16.03 1.29 -3.99
CA THR A 58 15.26 2.19 -4.86
C THR A 58 15.00 1.54 -6.22
N ASP A 59 16.02 0.98 -6.86
CA ASP A 59 15.93 0.38 -8.20
C ASP A 59 14.93 -0.78 -8.25
N ALA A 60 14.93 -1.65 -7.25
CA ALA A 60 14.00 -2.78 -7.15
C ALA A 60 12.57 -2.29 -6.93
N THR A 61 12.41 -1.22 -6.15
CA THR A 61 11.09 -0.66 -5.89
C THR A 61 10.55 0.09 -7.11
N GLU A 62 11.39 0.81 -7.86
CA GLU A 62 11.01 1.44 -9.13
C GLU A 62 10.58 0.39 -10.16
N LYS A 63 11.35 -0.69 -10.31
CA LYS A 63 10.96 -1.81 -11.18
C LYS A 63 9.63 -2.44 -10.76
N LEU A 64 9.39 -2.60 -9.46
CA LEU A 64 8.11 -3.07 -8.95
C LEU A 64 6.99 -2.09 -9.30
N PHE A 65 7.21 -0.79 -9.08
CA PHE A 65 6.29 0.29 -9.42
C PHE A 65 5.87 0.27 -10.89
N ASP A 66 6.83 0.10 -11.80
CA ASP A 66 6.60 0.06 -13.24
C ASP A 66 5.93 -1.25 -13.69
N SER A 67 6.21 -2.35 -12.99
CA SER A 67 5.66 -3.67 -13.32
C SER A 67 4.17 -3.82 -13.02
N VAL A 68 3.66 -3.09 -12.01
CA VAL A 68 2.25 -3.17 -11.63
C VAL A 68 1.42 -2.37 -12.63
N LYS A 69 0.56 -3.09 -13.34
CA LYS A 69 -0.47 -2.54 -14.21
C LYS A 69 -1.78 -2.44 -13.46
N HIS A 70 -2.58 -1.44 -13.80
CA HIS A 70 -3.95 -1.34 -13.32
C HIS A 70 -4.76 -2.50 -13.91
N ASP A 71 -5.19 -3.42 -13.05
CA ASP A 71 -6.08 -4.53 -13.37
C ASP A 71 -7.03 -4.76 -12.19
N ASP A 72 -8.32 -4.48 -12.39
CA ASP A 72 -9.35 -4.54 -11.35
C ASP A 72 -9.46 -5.94 -10.73
N ALA A 73 -9.32 -7.00 -11.54
CA ALA A 73 -9.40 -8.37 -11.07
C ALA A 73 -8.25 -8.69 -10.10
N THR A 74 -7.01 -8.36 -10.49
CA THR A 74 -5.83 -8.52 -9.63
C THR A 74 -5.92 -7.65 -8.38
N PHE A 75 -6.43 -6.42 -8.48
CA PHE A 75 -6.62 -5.53 -7.34
C PHE A 75 -7.61 -6.11 -6.32
N HIS A 76 -8.80 -6.52 -6.76
CA HIS A 76 -9.81 -7.09 -5.86
C HIS A 76 -9.37 -8.44 -5.26
N SER A 77 -8.70 -9.28 -6.04
CA SER A 77 -8.12 -10.54 -5.54
C SER A 77 -7.06 -10.28 -4.47
N SER A 78 -6.16 -9.33 -4.71
CA SER A 78 -5.10 -8.96 -3.75
C SER A 78 -5.71 -8.38 -2.47
N LEU A 79 -6.75 -7.56 -2.59
CA LEU A 79 -7.46 -7.01 -1.43
C LEU A 79 -8.15 -8.09 -0.58
N ALA A 80 -8.78 -9.08 -1.23
CA ALA A 80 -9.35 -10.24 -0.56
C ALA A 80 -8.28 -11.07 0.16
N GLU A 81 -7.15 -11.31 -0.50
CA GLU A 81 -6.02 -12.03 0.09
C GLU A 81 -5.43 -11.28 1.30
N LEU A 82 -5.29 -9.95 1.23
CA LEU A 82 -4.81 -9.15 2.36
C LEU A 82 -5.72 -9.30 3.58
N LYS A 83 -7.04 -9.26 3.35
CA LYS A 83 -8.04 -9.40 4.41
C LYS A 83 -7.92 -10.74 5.13
N ILE A 84 -7.65 -11.81 4.39
CA ILE A 84 -7.45 -13.16 4.93
C ILE A 84 -6.12 -13.23 5.69
N ILE A 85 -5.02 -12.78 5.08
CA ILE A 85 -3.69 -12.85 5.69
C ILE A 85 -3.64 -12.08 7.01
N LEU A 86 -4.26 -10.90 7.05
CA LEU A 86 -4.25 -10.03 8.21
C LEU A 86 -5.46 -10.23 9.12
N GLN A 87 -6.31 -11.24 8.90
CA GLN A 87 -7.63 -11.35 9.53
C GLN A 87 -7.60 -11.15 11.05
N ASP A 88 -6.64 -11.75 11.74
CA ASP A 88 -6.48 -11.72 13.19
C ASP A 88 -5.42 -10.70 13.68
N ASP A 89 -4.70 -10.05 12.77
CA ASP A 89 -3.66 -9.06 13.08
C ASP A 89 -4.17 -7.62 12.89
N ILE A 90 -4.87 -7.13 13.92
CA ILE A 90 -5.43 -5.77 13.96
C ILE A 90 -4.33 -4.71 13.80
N THR A 91 -3.13 -4.96 14.32
CA THR A 91 -2.02 -4.00 14.26
C THR A 91 -1.49 -3.89 12.83
N ALA A 92 -1.31 -5.02 12.15
CA ALA A 92 -0.93 -5.05 10.74
C ALA A 92 -1.99 -4.42 9.84
N LYS A 93 -3.29 -4.66 10.08
CA LYS A 93 -4.37 -4.00 9.33
C LYS A 93 -4.32 -2.48 9.51
N ALA A 94 -4.22 -2.01 10.74
CA ALA A 94 -4.15 -0.57 11.05
C ALA A 94 -2.92 0.07 10.40
N LYS A 95 -1.79 -0.64 10.40
CA LYS A 95 -0.56 -0.18 9.75
C LYS A 95 -0.69 -0.13 8.23
N ALA A 96 -1.26 -1.16 7.60
CA ALA A 96 -1.49 -1.20 6.16
C ALA A 96 -2.38 -0.02 5.71
N LEU A 97 -3.49 0.19 6.42
CA LEU A 97 -4.39 1.33 6.18
C LEU A 97 -3.69 2.68 6.40
N HIS A 98 -2.83 2.80 7.41
CA HIS A 98 -2.07 4.02 7.66
C HIS A 98 -1.13 4.36 6.47
N HIS A 99 -0.45 3.37 5.91
CA HIS A 99 0.45 3.58 4.78
C HIS A 99 -0.30 3.86 3.48
N LEU A 100 -1.38 3.14 3.21
CA LEU A 100 -2.28 3.42 2.09
C LEU A 100 -2.78 4.88 2.17
N ASN A 101 -3.29 5.29 3.34
CA ASN A 101 -3.71 6.67 3.59
C ASN A 101 -2.58 7.69 3.38
N GLY A 102 -1.36 7.36 3.81
CA GLY A 102 -0.20 8.23 3.67
C GLY A 102 0.23 8.46 2.21
N VAL A 103 -0.09 7.53 1.31
CA VAL A 103 0.16 7.69 -0.13
C VAL A 103 -0.93 8.56 -0.78
N MET A 104 -2.20 8.40 -0.39
CA MET A 104 -3.33 9.21 -0.88
C MET A 104 -3.14 10.71 -0.70
N TYR A 105 -2.80 11.13 0.51
CA TYR A 105 -2.83 12.54 0.89
C TYR A 105 -1.53 13.26 0.49
N CYS A 106 -0.73 12.67 -0.40
CA CYS A 106 0.61 13.15 -0.67
C CYS A 106 0.64 14.37 -1.62
N ASP A 107 -0.36 14.51 -2.49
CA ASP A 107 -0.44 15.60 -3.45
C ASP A 107 -1.42 16.73 -3.04
N GLY A 108 -2.35 16.43 -2.11
CA GLY A 108 -3.35 17.37 -1.62
C GLY A 108 -4.60 17.50 -2.51
N SER A 109 -4.75 16.66 -3.52
CA SER A 109 -5.91 16.62 -4.42
C SER A 109 -6.81 15.45 -4.05
N VAL A 110 -8.05 15.73 -3.63
CA VAL A 110 -9.02 14.68 -3.28
C VAL A 110 -9.80 14.30 -4.54
N ASN A 111 -9.26 13.34 -5.29
CA ASN A 111 -9.85 12.85 -6.56
C ASN A 111 -10.25 11.36 -6.44
N VAL A 112 -10.22 10.61 -7.55
CA VAL A 112 -10.59 9.18 -7.68
C VAL A 112 -9.89 8.29 -6.66
N GLU A 113 -8.66 8.63 -6.31
CA GLU A 113 -7.87 7.84 -5.38
C GLU A 113 -8.55 7.77 -3.99
N CYS A 114 -9.17 8.86 -3.52
CA CYS A 114 -9.83 8.91 -2.22
C CYS A 114 -11.03 7.96 -2.14
N ASP A 115 -11.80 7.83 -3.23
CA ASP A 115 -12.91 6.89 -3.32
C ASP A 115 -12.38 5.44 -3.25
N LEU A 116 -11.31 5.14 -4.00
CA LEU A 116 -10.67 3.82 -3.99
C LEU A 116 -10.12 3.44 -2.60
N PHE A 117 -9.54 4.40 -1.89
CA PHE A 117 -9.07 4.18 -0.52
C PHE A 117 -10.21 3.90 0.46
N GLU A 118 -11.30 4.66 0.37
CA GLU A 118 -12.48 4.44 1.22
C GLU A 118 -13.09 3.06 0.99
N ASP A 119 -13.06 2.56 -0.25
CA ASP A 119 -13.49 1.19 -0.58
C ASP A 119 -12.54 0.14 0.02
N ILE A 120 -11.22 0.33 -0.06
CA ILE A 120 -10.23 -0.53 0.60
C ILE A 120 -10.47 -0.55 2.13
N ARG A 121 -10.70 0.62 2.73
CA ARG A 121 -10.91 0.76 4.18
C ARG A 121 -12.15 -0.01 4.63
N LYS A 122 -13.29 0.17 3.94
CA LYS A 122 -14.55 -0.54 4.22
C LYS A 122 -14.44 -2.04 3.99
N PHE A 123 -13.54 -2.48 3.11
CA PHE A 123 -13.37 -3.90 2.85
C PHE A 123 -12.54 -4.59 3.94
N LEU A 124 -11.50 -3.92 4.46
CA LEU A 124 -10.57 -4.46 5.45
C LEU A 124 -11.08 -4.43 6.90
N ILE A 125 -11.98 -3.48 7.23
CA ILE A 125 -12.60 -3.30 8.56
C ILE A 125 -14.07 -3.71 8.48
#